data_AF-A0A7C4BET6-F1
#
_entry.id   AF-A0A7C4BET6-F1
#
_cell.length_a   1.000
_cell.length_b   1.000
_cell.length_c   1.000
_cell.angle_alpha   90.00
_cell.angle_beta   90.00
_cell.angle_gamma   90.00
#
_symmetry.space_group_name_H-M   'P 1'
#
loop_
_entity.id
_entity.type
_entity.pdbx_description
1 polymer ?
#
loop_
_entity_poly.entity_id
_entity_poly.type
_entity_poly.pdbx_seq_one_letter_code
_entity_poly.pdbx_strand_id
1 'polypeptide(L)' 'MGSVAYLVSFDKSGRSLSGWHYSKLRELGAERIQKSVLKVRDIDQAKQTMRLLKESGVQEIRVFKVIDVTGYVGT' A
#
# COMPACT_ATOMS: atom_id res chain seq x y z
N MET A 1 -1.28 17.42 -14.61
CA MET A 1 -0.22 16.39 -14.53
C MET A 1 -0.59 15.44 -13.39
N GLY A 2 -0.59 14.13 -13.63
CA GLY A 2 -0.86 13.15 -12.57
C GLY A 2 0.28 13.11 -11.54
N SER A 3 -0.03 12.73 -10.30
CA SER A 3 0.98 12.58 -9.24
C SER A 3 1.49 11.14 -9.20
N VAL A 4 2.78 10.96 -8.90
CA VAL A 4 3.32 9.60 -8.74
C VAL A 4 2.90 9.06 -7.38
N ALA A 5 2.45 7.81 -7.36
CA ALA A 5 2.16 7.07 -6.13
C ALA A 5 2.62 5.61 -6.28
N TYR A 6 2.51 4.84 -5.19
CA TYR A 6 2.81 3.42 -5.20
C TYR A 6 1.65 2.62 -4.62
N LEU A 7 1.29 1.53 -5.29
CA LEU A 7 0.31 0.56 -4.79
C LEU A 7 1.05 -0.65 -4.21
N VAL A 8 0.74 -0.98 -2.97
CA VAL A 8 1.21 -2.20 -2.30
C VAL A 8 0.03 -3.17 -2.26
N SER A 9 0.05 -4.16 -3.15
CA SER A 9 -0.93 -5.25 -3.21
C SER A 9 -0.38 -6.46 -2.46
N PHE A 10 -1.22 -7.17 -1.72
CA PHE A 10 -0.78 -8.31 -0.93
C PHE A 10 -1.85 -9.39 -0.78
N ASP A 11 -1.44 -10.63 -0.56
CA ASP A 11 -2.34 -11.74 -0.27
C ASP A 11 -2.36 -12.10 1.23
N LYS A 12 -3.55 -12.43 1.74
CA LYS A 12 -3.83 -12.76 3.14
C LYS A 12 -4.11 -14.24 3.37
N SER A 13 -4.01 -15.08 2.34
CA SER A 13 -4.33 -16.51 2.39
C SER A 13 -3.65 -17.27 3.55
N GLY A 14 -2.52 -16.79 4.08
CA GLY A 14 -1.84 -17.40 5.24
C GLY A 14 -2.10 -16.78 6.62
N ARG A 15 -2.62 -15.54 6.73
CA ARG A 15 -2.83 -14.85 8.03
C ARG A 15 -3.70 -13.60 7.92
N SER A 16 -4.51 -13.38 8.95
CA SER A 16 -5.30 -12.15 9.10
C SER A 16 -4.50 -11.04 9.78
N LEU A 17 -4.39 -9.89 9.12
CA LEU A 17 -3.92 -8.66 9.76
C LEU A 17 -4.96 -8.17 10.77
N SER A 18 -4.54 -7.97 12.01
CA SER A 18 -5.36 -7.37 13.08
C SER A 18 -5.46 -5.84 12.95
N GLY A 19 -6.33 -5.22 13.75
CA GLY A 19 -6.48 -3.76 13.83
C GLY A 19 -5.19 -3.02 14.15
N TRP A 20 -4.33 -3.60 15.00
CA TRP A 20 -3.02 -3.05 15.33
C TRP A 20 -2.12 -2.89 14.09
N HIS A 21 -2.09 -3.90 13.21
CA HIS A 21 -1.32 -3.83 11.98
C HIS A 21 -1.81 -2.70 11.07
N TYR A 22 -3.14 -2.53 10.94
CA TYR A 22 -3.69 -1.44 10.14
C TYR A 22 -3.41 -0.06 10.73
N SER A 23 -3.35 0.07 12.07
CA SER A 23 -2.90 1.31 12.71
C SER A 23 -1.47 1.64 12.30
N LYS A 24 -0.56 0.67 12.40
CA LYS A 24 0.85 0.83 12.00
C LYS A 24 1.01 1.16 10.52
N LEU A 25 0.27 0.49 9.63
CA LEU A 25 0.27 0.82 8.20
C LEU A 25 -0.19 2.26 7.96
N ARG A 26 -1.21 2.74 8.69
CA ARG A 26 -1.69 4.13 8.58
C ARG A 26 -0.66 5.15 9.10
N GLU A 27 0.03 4.84 10.20
CA GLU A 27 1.12 5.66 10.74
C GLU A 27 2.27 5.82 9.73
N LEU A 28 2.51 4.81 8.88
CA LEU A 28 3.47 4.86 7.76
C LEU A 28 2.96 5.65 6.53
N GLY A 29 1.77 6.25 6.61
CA GLY A 29 1.17 6.98 5.49
C GLY A 29 0.48 6.10 4.47
N ALA A 30 0.27 4.80 4.74
CA ALA A 30 -0.45 3.91 3.84
C ALA A 30 -1.97 4.13 3.93
N GLU A 31 -2.55 4.52 2.80
CA GLU A 31 -3.99 4.66 2.62
C GLU A 31 -4.57 3.35 2.10
N ARG A 32 -5.59 2.83 2.77
CA ARG A 32 -6.24 1.59 2.32
C ARG A 32 -7.28 1.89 1.24
N ILE A 33 -7.01 1.44 0.02
CA ILE A 33 -7.91 1.64 -1.13
C ILE A 33 -8.77 0.40 -1.43
N GLN A 34 -8.28 -0.80 -1.09
CA GLN A 34 -9.04 -2.05 -1.21
C GLN A 34 -8.73 -2.99 -0.03
N LYS A 35 -9.39 -4.15 0.01
CA LYS A 35 -9.21 -5.12 1.12
C LYS A 35 -7.74 -5.48 1.32
N SER A 36 -6.97 -5.66 0.26
CA SER A 36 -5.55 -6.02 0.31
C SER A 36 -4.70 -5.19 -0.65
N VAL A 37 -5.07 -3.92 -0.83
CA VAL A 37 -4.27 -2.94 -1.57
C VAL A 37 -4.18 -1.65 -0.78
N LEU A 38 -2.95 -1.16 -0.64
CA LEU A 38 -2.62 0.11 0.01
C LEU A 38 -2.00 1.06 -1.02
N LYS A 39 -2.26 2.35 -0.88
CA LYS A 39 -1.63 3.44 -1.63
C LYS A 39 -0.68 4.20 -0.71
N VAL A 40 0.52 4.48 -1.18
CA VAL A 40 1.53 5.33 -0.51
C VAL A 40 2.09 6.34 -1.48
N ARG A 41 2.68 7.43 -0.98
CA ARG A 41 3.08 8.58 -1.79
C ARG A 41 4.45 8.43 -2.44
N ASP A 42 5.34 7.69 -1.79
CA ASP A 42 6.72 7.54 -2.23
C ASP A 42 7.25 6.11 -2.04
N ILE A 43 8.46 5.88 -2.56
CA ILE A 43 9.11 4.58 -2.55
C ILE A 43 9.56 4.14 -1.15
N ASP A 44 9.87 5.07 -0.25
CA ASP A 44 10.36 4.74 1.08
C ASP A 44 9.22 4.29 1.99
N GLN A 45 8.05 4.95 1.89
CA GLN A 45 6.80 4.47 2.48
C GLN A 45 6.43 3.08 1.95
N ALA A 46 6.61 2.81 0.65
CA ALA A 46 6.34 1.51 0.06
C ALA A 46 7.25 0.42 0.65
N LYS A 47 8.55 0.70 0.81
CA LYS A 47 9.52 -0.21 1.43
C LYS A 47 9.18 -0.50 2.89
N GLN A 48 8.86 0.52 3.68
CA GLN A 48 8.46 0.37 5.09
C GLN A 48 7.16 -0.43 5.22
N THR A 49 6.18 -0.14 4.38
CA THR A 49 4.91 -0.88 4.31
C THR A 49 5.15 -2.35 3.99
N MET A 50 5.96 -2.64 2.97
CA MET A 50 6.34 -4.00 2.61
C MET A 50 7.03 -4.72 3.77
N ARG A 51 7.96 -4.06 4.46
CA ARG A 51 8.68 -4.63 5.61
C ARG A 51 7.71 -5.04 6.72
N LEU A 52 6.82 -4.13 7.14
CA LEU A 52 5.82 -4.42 8.17
C LEU A 52 4.90 -5.58 7.76
N LEU A 53 4.44 -5.62 6.50
CA LEU A 53 3.62 -6.73 5.99
C LEU A 53 4.38 -8.06 6.06
N LYS A 54 5.65 -8.10 5.63
CA LYS A 54 6.50 -9.30 5.73
C LYS A 54 6.69 -9.76 7.18
N GLU A 55 7.00 -8.85 8.08
CA GLU A 55 7.15 -9.11 9.52
C GLU A 55 5.84 -9.63 10.15
N SER A 56 4.70 -9.24 9.57
CA SER A 56 3.36 -9.72 9.97
C SER A 56 3.00 -11.11 9.39
N GLY A 57 3.89 -11.70 8.57
CA GLY A 57 3.69 -13.01 7.96
C GLY A 57 2.98 -13.00 6.60
N VAL A 58 2.87 -11.84 5.95
CA VAL A 58 2.35 -11.73 4.58
C VAL A 58 3.44 -12.16 3.60
N GLN A 59 3.18 -13.20 2.83
CA GLN A 59 4.19 -13.81 1.94
C GLN A 59 4.22 -13.17 0.56
N GLU A 60 3.05 -12.98 -0.05
CA GLU A 60 2.95 -12.38 -1.38
C GLU A 60 2.66 -10.89 -1.29
N ILE A 61 3.64 -10.07 -1.68
CA ILE A 61 3.53 -8.62 -1.72
C ILE A 61 4.08 -8.14 -3.07
N ARG A 62 3.29 -7.32 -3.78
CA ARG A 62 3.66 -6.70 -5.05
C ARG A 62 3.55 -5.19 -4.91
N VAL A 63 4.56 -4.48 -5.43
CA VAL A 63 4.59 -3.01 -5.41
C VAL A 63 4.55 -2.49 -6.84
N PHE A 64 3.63 -1.59 -7.12
CA PHE A 64 3.43 -0.98 -8.43
C PHE A 64 3.66 0.52 -8.34
N LYS A 65 4.54 1.08 -9.16
CA LYS A 65 4.60 2.52 -9.38
C LYS A 65 3.44 2.91 -10.27
N VAL A 66 2.64 3.87 -9.84
CA VAL A 66 1.45 4.34 -10.56
C VAL A 66 1.49 5.85 -10.73
N ILE A 67 0.74 6.33 -11.72
CA ILE A 67 0.43 7.75 -11.90
C ILE A 67 -1.03 7.91 -11.50
N ASP A 68 -1.28 8.65 -10.44
CA ASP A 68 -2.63 9.04 -10.02
C ASP A 68 -3.13 10.13 -10.96
N VAL A 69 -4.17 9.77 -11.71
CA VAL A 69 -4.85 10.64 -12.68
C VAL A 69 -6.15 11.20 -12.12
N THR A 70 -6.41 11.06 -10.82
CA THR A 70 -7.59 11.64 -10.18
C THR A 70 -7.51 13.17 -10.31
N GLY A 71 -8.38 13.74 -11.15
CA GLY A 71 -8.34 15.16 -11.52
C GLY A 71 -7.78 15.45 -12.93
N TYR A 72 -7.37 14.42 -13.68
CA TYR A 72 -7.14 14.55 -15.11
C TYR A 72 -8.50 14.63 -15.83
N VAL A 73 -8.98 15.85 -16.02
CA VAL A 73 -10.04 16.13 -16.98
C VAL A 73 -9.34 16.19 -18.33
N GLY A 74 -9.43 15.12 -19.11
CA GLY A 74 -8.87 15.09 -20.45
C GLY A 74 -9.44 16.25 -21.26
N THR A 75 -8.56 17.11 -21.78
CA THR A 75 -8.88 17.98 -22.91
C THR A 75 -8.86 17.18 -24.20
#